data_AF-A0A920SG73-F1
#
_entry.id   AF-A0A920SG73-F1
#
_cell.length_a   1.000
_cell.length_b   1.000
_cell.length_c   1.000
_cell.angle_alpha   90.00
_cell.angle_beta   90.00
_cell.angle_gamma   90.00
#
_symmetry.space_group_name_H-M   'P 1'
#
loop_
_entity.id
_entity.type
_entity.pdbx_description
1 polymer ?
#
loop_
_entity_poly.entity_id
_entity_poly.type
_entity_poly.pdbx_seq_one_letter_code
_entity_poly.pdbx_strand_id
1 'polypeptide(L)'
;MSASDARTRLLAPSTVRGMALVLCAGGIIGMIVTSIVDQIDAALTFGFVGAVGALSLLLVGILVPAVEAATSLDEKRAVEVEAGIQRLVDAGANEDDLRATVRTAVELGRRSAGD
;
A
#
# COMPACT_ATOMS: atom_id res chain seq x y z
N MET A 1 15.35 -6.92 -20.21
CA MET A 1 14.24 -6.16 -19.60
C MET A 1 13.68 -7.02 -18.47
N SER A 2 13.87 -6.62 -17.21
CA SER A 2 13.77 -7.54 -16.05
C SER A 2 12.36 -7.65 -15.49
N ALA A 3 11.87 -8.86 -15.26
CA ALA A 3 10.52 -9.15 -14.75
C ALA A 3 10.22 -8.52 -13.37
N SER A 4 11.26 -8.16 -12.61
CA SER A 4 11.12 -7.47 -11.32
C SER A 4 10.58 -6.05 -11.47
N ASP A 5 10.96 -5.37 -12.55
CA ASP A 5 10.58 -3.97 -12.84
C ASP A 5 9.13 -3.88 -13.36
N ALA A 6 8.69 -4.91 -14.09
CA ALA A 6 7.29 -5.08 -14.47
C ALA A 6 6.41 -5.37 -13.25
N ARG A 7 6.91 -6.15 -12.28
CA ARG A 7 6.18 -6.48 -11.05
C ARG A 7 6.04 -5.27 -10.12
N THR A 8 7.09 -4.47 -9.94
CA THR A 8 7.02 -3.21 -9.17
C THR A 8 6.11 -2.18 -9.83
N ARG A 9 6.10 -2.09 -11.17
CA ARG A 9 5.12 -1.26 -11.89
C ARG A 9 3.69 -1.79 -11.80
N LEU A 10 3.47 -3.10 -11.86
CA LEU A 10 2.14 -3.72 -11.66
C LEU A 10 1.62 -3.51 -10.24
N LEU A 11 2.50 -3.46 -9.24
CA LEU A 11 2.17 -3.17 -7.84
C LEU A 11 1.99 -1.68 -7.57
N ALA A 12 2.29 -0.80 -8.52
CA ALA A 12 2.03 0.62 -8.35
C ALA A 12 0.51 0.83 -8.21
N PRO A 13 0.03 1.50 -7.16
CA PRO A 13 -1.40 1.65 -6.90
C PRO A 13 -2.15 2.35 -8.04
N SER A 14 -1.46 3.19 -8.81
CA SER A 14 -1.98 3.82 -10.03
C SER A 14 -2.27 2.80 -11.14
N THR A 15 -1.41 1.80 -11.33
CA THR A 15 -1.58 0.73 -12.33
C THR A 15 -2.69 -0.22 -11.92
N VAL A 16 -2.81 -0.56 -10.64
CA VAL A 16 -3.92 -1.36 -10.12
C VAL A 16 -5.26 -0.64 -10.32
N ARG A 17 -5.33 0.66 -10.01
CA ARG A 17 -6.53 1.47 -10.30
C ARG A 17 -6.87 1.49 -11.79
N GLY A 18 -5.87 1.65 -12.66
CA GLY A 18 -6.06 1.61 -14.11
C GLY A 18 -6.63 0.29 -14.61
N MET A 19 -6.03 -0.85 -14.22
CA MET A 19 -6.51 -2.17 -14.60
C MET A 19 -7.91 -2.46 -14.07
N ALA A 20 -8.19 -2.10 -12.82
CA ALA A 20 -9.49 -2.34 -12.22
C ALA A 20 -10.61 -1.50 -12.89
N LEU A 21 -10.29 -0.27 -13.32
CA LEU A 21 -11.21 0.55 -14.11
C LEU A 21 -11.47 -0.05 -15.50
N VAL A 22 -10.44 -0.57 -16.17
CA VAL A 22 -10.59 -1.29 -17.45
C VAL A 22 -11.44 -2.56 -17.29
N LEU A 23 -11.22 -3.34 -16.23
CA LEU A 23 -12.04 -4.52 -15.92
C LEU A 23 -13.50 -4.14 -15.64
N CYS A 24 -13.73 -3.04 -14.91
CA CYS A 24 -15.08 -2.56 -14.61
C CYS A 24 -15.80 -2.11 -15.89
N ALA A 25 -15.14 -1.31 -16.73
CA ALA A 25 -15.67 -0.89 -18.03
C ALA A 25 -15.92 -2.08 -18.96
N GLY A 26 -14.97 -3.03 -19.00
CA GLY A 26 -15.10 -4.27 -19.77
C GLY A 26 -16.26 -5.15 -19.30
N GLY A 27 -16.49 -5.23 -17.98
CA GLY A 27 -17.64 -5.93 -17.39
C GLY A 27 -18.98 -5.30 -17.80
N ILE A 28 -19.06 -3.96 -17.79
CA ILE A 28 -20.26 -3.22 -18.24
C ILE A 28 -20.52 -3.46 -19.73
N ILE A 29 -19.49 -3.30 -20.58
CA ILE A 29 -19.59 -3.54 -22.02
C ILE A 29 -19.98 -5.01 -22.29
N GLY A 30 -19.38 -5.95 -21.57
CA GLY A 30 -19.68 -7.37 -21.66
C GLY A 30 -21.14 -7.66 -21.35
N MET A 31 -21.66 -7.15 -20.23
CA MET A 31 -23.08 -7.29 -19.85
C MET A 31 -24.03 -6.73 -20.94
N ILE A 32 -23.68 -5.58 -21.53
CA ILE A 32 -24.47 -4.97 -22.62
C ILE A 32 -24.49 -5.89 -23.85
N VAL A 33 -23.33 -6.39 -24.28
CA VAL A 33 -23.22 -7.26 -25.47
C VAL A 33 -23.90 -8.61 -25.23
N THR A 34 -23.73 -9.23 -24.07
CA THR A 34 -24.36 -10.53 -23.75
C THR A 34 -25.88 -10.43 -23.67
N SER A 35 -26.41 -9.27 -23.26
CA SER A 35 -27.85 -9.01 -23.28
C SER A 35 -28.42 -8.96 -24.70
N ILE A 36 -27.61 -8.60 -25.70
CA ILE A 36 -28.03 -8.57 -27.11
C ILE A 36 -28.08 -9.99 -27.69
N VAL A 37 -27.25 -10.90 -27.19
CA VAL A 37 -27.14 -12.30 -27.66
C VAL A 37 -28.06 -13.25 -26.86
N ASP A 38 -28.85 -12.72 -25.92
CA ASP A 38 -29.83 -13.46 -25.08
C ASP A 38 -29.20 -14.62 -24.27
N GLN A 39 -27.94 -14.48 -23.87
CA GLN A 39 -27.23 -15.47 -23.03
C GLN A 39 -27.07 -14.95 -21.59
N ILE A 40 -28.00 -15.35 -20.72
CA ILE A 40 -28.05 -14.93 -19.31
C ILE A 40 -26.82 -15.43 -18.52
N ASP A 41 -26.32 -16.63 -18.82
CA ASP A 41 -25.13 -17.19 -18.17
C ASP A 41 -23.87 -16.34 -18.43
N ALA A 42 -23.74 -15.79 -19.65
CA ALA A 42 -22.63 -14.92 -20.01
C ALA A 42 -22.74 -13.56 -19.29
N ALA A 43 -23.93 -12.99 -19.15
CA ALA A 43 -24.14 -11.75 -18.42
C ALA A 43 -23.74 -11.87 -16.93
N LEU A 44 -24.04 -13.01 -16.29
CA LEU A 44 -23.65 -13.27 -14.90
C LEU A 44 -22.13 -13.33 -14.72
N THR A 45 -21.40 -14.01 -15.60
CA THR A 45 -19.94 -14.08 -15.51
C THR A 45 -19.26 -12.72 -15.71
N PHE A 46 -19.75 -11.90 -16.64
CA PHE A 46 -19.26 -10.52 -16.81
C PHE A 46 -19.59 -9.62 -15.62
N GLY A 47 -20.75 -9.82 -14.98
CA GLY A 47 -21.11 -9.16 -13.72
C GLY A 47 -20.14 -9.48 -12.58
N PHE A 48 -19.76 -10.76 -12.42
CA PHE A 48 -18.76 -11.18 -11.42
C PHE A 48 -17.39 -10.54 -11.67
N VAL A 49 -16.94 -10.49 -12.93
CA VAL A 49 -15.69 -9.81 -13.30
C VAL A 49 -15.72 -8.33 -12.95
N GLY A 50 -16.85 -7.66 -13.24
CA GLY A 50 -17.07 -6.27 -12.83
C GLY A 50 -17.04 -6.08 -11.31
N ALA A 51 -17.69 -6.97 -10.55
CA ALA A 51 -17.72 -6.92 -9.09
C ALA A 51 -16.32 -7.08 -8.46
N VAL A 52 -15.49 -7.98 -9.00
CA VAL A 52 -14.08 -8.13 -8.56
C VAL A 52 -13.27 -6.86 -8.87
N GLY A 53 -13.49 -6.25 -10.04
CA GLY A 53 -12.88 -4.95 -10.38
C GLY A 53 -13.28 -3.84 -9.42
N ALA A 54 -14.56 -3.73 -9.09
CA ALA A 54 -15.08 -2.75 -8.14
C ALA A 54 -14.53 -2.97 -6.71
N LEU A 55 -14.49 -4.23 -6.24
CA LEU A 55 -13.89 -4.57 -4.95
C LEU A 55 -12.39 -4.23 -4.90
N SER A 56 -11.68 -4.45 -6.00
CA SER A 56 -10.26 -4.09 -6.12
C SER A 56 -10.07 -2.57 -6.03
N LEU A 57 -10.92 -1.78 -6.70
CA LEU A 57 -10.90 -0.32 -6.60
C LEU A 57 -11.22 0.17 -5.18
N LEU A 58 -12.21 -0.44 -4.54
CA LEU A 58 -12.60 -0.11 -3.17
C LEU A 58 -11.43 -0.37 -2.20
N LEU A 59 -10.84 -1.57 -2.26
CA LEU A 59 -9.71 -1.96 -1.41
C LEU A 59 -8.54 -1.01 -1.60
N VAL A 60 -8.10 -0.77 -2.84
CA VAL A 60 -7.00 0.16 -3.13
C VAL A 60 -7.34 1.60 -2.73
N GLY A 61 -8.60 2.00 -2.89
CA GLY A 61 -9.12 3.29 -2.46
C GLY A 61 -8.99 3.54 -0.96
N ILE A 62 -9.14 2.50 -0.15
CA ILE A 62 -9.06 2.57 1.32
C ILE A 62 -7.64 2.35 1.83
N LEU A 63 -6.94 1.34 1.29
CA LEU A 63 -5.63 0.93 1.80
C LEU A 63 -4.53 1.94 1.50
N VAL A 64 -4.52 2.53 0.31
CA VAL A 64 -3.44 3.45 -0.09
C VAL A 64 -3.39 4.70 0.81
N PRO A 65 -4.49 5.44 1.02
CA PRO A 65 -4.49 6.57 1.95
C PRO A 65 -4.16 6.17 3.39
N ALA A 66 -4.59 4.98 3.83
CA ALA A 66 -4.28 4.49 5.18
C ALA A 66 -2.78 4.21 5.36
N VAL A 67 -2.13 3.64 4.34
CA VAL A 67 -0.67 3.39 4.35
C VAL A 67 0.11 4.71 4.25
N GLU A 68 -0.32 5.64 3.40
CA GLU A 68 0.28 6.98 3.32
C GLU A 68 0.15 7.75 4.65
N ALA A 69 -1.00 7.66 5.31
CA ALA A 69 -1.19 8.24 6.63
C ALA A 69 -0.27 7.60 7.67
N ALA A 70 -0.19 6.26 7.72
CA ALA A 70 0.68 5.54 8.64
C ALA A 70 2.16 5.90 8.45
N THR A 71 2.63 5.91 7.20
CA THR A 71 4.02 6.29 6.87
C THR A 71 4.33 7.74 7.24
N SER A 72 3.39 8.68 7.02
CA SER A 72 3.57 10.07 7.45
C SER A 72 3.66 10.23 8.97
N LEU A 73 2.92 9.40 9.73
CA LEU A 73 2.99 9.39 11.20
C LEU A 73 4.32 8.84 11.69
N ASP A 74 4.86 7.82 11.03
CA ASP A 74 6.17 7.26 11.35
C ASP A 74 7.30 8.27 11.08
N GLU A 75 7.23 9.00 9.96
CA GLU A 75 8.18 10.08 9.66
C GLU A 75 8.15 11.17 10.73
N LYS A 76 6.94 11.60 11.14
CA LYS A 76 6.80 12.59 12.22
C LYS A 76 7.41 12.10 13.53
N ARG A 77 7.21 10.83 13.87
CA ARG A 77 7.82 10.22 15.07
C ARG A 77 9.33 10.16 14.96
N ALA A 78 9.88 9.85 13.78
CA ALA A 78 11.32 9.85 13.55
C ALA A 78 11.92 11.25 13.82
N VAL A 79 11.29 12.30 13.31
CA VAL A 79 11.70 13.69 13.57
C VAL A 79 11.67 14.04 15.06
N GLU A 80 10.65 13.60 15.79
CA GLU A 80 10.55 13.81 17.25
C GLU A 80 11.67 13.10 18.01
N VAL A 81 12.03 11.88 17.59
CA VAL A 81 13.14 11.09 18.16
C VAL A 81 14.48 11.78 17.88
N GLU A 82 14.74 12.21 16.65
CA GLU A 82 15.97 12.92 16.29
C GLU A 82 16.13 14.23 17.07
N ALA A 83 15.05 15.00 17.20
CA ALA A 83 15.05 16.22 18.00
C ALA A 83 15.33 15.92 19.49
N GLY A 84 14.85 14.80 20.01
CA GLY A 84 15.14 14.33 21.37
C GLY A 84 16.61 13.96 21.57
N ILE A 85 17.18 13.22 20.62
CA ILE A 85 18.60 12.85 20.60
C ILE A 85 19.47 14.10 20.57
N GLN A 86 19.16 15.07 19.70
CA GLN A 86 19.92 16.32 19.60
C GLN A 86 19.92 17.08 20.92
N ARG A 87 18.76 17.20 21.59
CA ARG A 87 18.68 17.84 22.91
C ARG A 87 19.53 17.15 23.98
N LEU A 88 19.63 15.82 23.94
CA LEU A 88 20.46 15.05 24.87
C LEU A 88 21.94 15.29 24.61
N VAL A 89 22.35 15.32 23.33
CA VAL A 89 23.73 15.63 22.93
C VAL A 89 24.09 17.07 23.31
N ASP A 90 23.20 18.03 23.07
CA ASP A 90 23.39 19.44 23.44
C ASP A 90 23.49 19.61 24.97
N ALA A 91 22.82 18.76 25.75
CA ALA A 91 22.93 18.69 27.20
C ALA A 91 24.23 18.02 27.69
N GLY A 92 25.10 17.55 26.77
CA GLY A 92 26.39 16.94 27.06
C GLY A 92 26.39 15.42 27.15
N ALA A 93 25.34 14.74 26.68
CA ALA A 93 25.37 13.28 26.57
C ALA A 93 26.42 12.84 25.53
N ASN A 94 27.13 11.74 25.81
CA ASN A 94 28.07 11.15 24.88
C ASN A 94 27.31 10.54 23.68
N GLU A 95 27.62 11.01 22.47
CA GLU A 95 26.97 10.59 21.23
C GLU A 95 27.19 9.10 20.93
N ASP A 96 28.36 8.54 21.26
CA ASP A 96 28.68 7.14 20.99
C ASP A 96 27.86 6.20 21.89
N ASP A 97 27.77 6.52 23.18
CA ASP A 97 26.95 5.78 24.14
C ASP A 97 25.45 5.89 23.79
N LEU A 98 25.02 7.07 23.35
CA LEU A 98 23.64 7.31 22.93
C LEU A 98 23.29 6.50 21.67
N ARG A 99 24.19 6.46 20.67
CA ARG A 99 24.04 5.62 19.47
C ARG A 99 23.96 4.14 19.83
N ALA A 100 24.82 3.66 20.72
CA ALA A 100 24.81 2.26 21.16
C ALA A 100 23.48 1.89 21.86
N THR A 101 22.98 2.80 22.71
CA THR A 101 21.72 2.64 23.42
C THR A 101 20.53 2.63 22.46
N VAL A 102 20.44 3.60 21.55
CA VAL A 102 19.38 3.67 20.52
C VAL A 102 19.41 2.42 19.63
N ARG A 103 20.59 1.96 19.22
CA ARG A 103 20.72 0.73 18.43
C ARG A 103 20.19 -0.49 19.17
N THR A 104 20.52 -0.62 20.45
CA THR A 104 20.01 -1.70 21.31
C THR A 104 18.48 -1.63 21.44
N ALA A 105 17.92 -0.43 21.62
CA ALA A 105 16.49 -0.21 21.69
C ALA A 105 15.78 -0.59 20.38
N VAL A 106 16.36 -0.25 19.22
CA VAL A 106 15.84 -0.62 17.89
C VAL A 106 15.89 -2.14 17.69
N GLU A 107 16.98 -2.80 18.07
CA GLU A 107 17.09 -4.27 17.99
C GLU A 107 16.07 -4.98 18.89
N LEU A 108 15.84 -4.45 20.10
CA LEU A 108 14.83 -4.96 21.01
C LEU A 108 13.42 -4.78 20.45
N GLY A 109 13.14 -3.60 19.87
CA GLY A 109 11.87 -3.28 19.23
C GLY A 109 11.58 -4.22 18.05
N ARG A 110 12.58 -4.45 17.18
CA ARG A 110 12.47 -5.35 16.03
C ARG A 110 12.13 -6.78 16.45
N ARG A 111 12.82 -7.30 17.48
CA ARG A 111 12.57 -8.64 18.02
C ARG A 111 11.18 -8.78 18.65
N SER A 112 10.68 -7.70 19.24
CA SER A 112 9.33 -7.66 19.85
C SER A 112 8.22 -7.59 18.81
N ALA A 113 8.50 -6.99 17.65
CA ALA A 113 7.56 -6.89 16.53
C ALA A 113 7.39 -8.21 15.74
N GLY A 114 8.23 -9.23 16.01
CA GLY A 114 8.11 -10.56 15.42
C GLY A 114 8.80 -10.73 14.06
N ASP A 115 9.83 -9.92 13.75
CA ASP A 115 10.80 -10.21 12.69
C ASP A 115 11.71 -11.41 13.03
#